data_AF-A0A9L0K2K9-F1
#
_entry.id   AF-A0A9L0K2K9-F1
#
_cell.length_a   1.000
_cell.length_b   1.000
_cell.length_c   1.000
_cell.angle_alpha   90.00
_cell.angle_beta   90.00
_cell.angle_gamma   90.00
#
_symmetry.space_group_name_H-M   'P 1'
#
loop_
_entity.id
_entity.type
_entity.pdbx_description
1 polymer ?
#
loop_
_entity_poly.entity_id
_entity_poly.type
_entity_poly.pdbx_seq_one_letter_code
_entity_poly.pdbx_strand_id
1 'polypeptide(L)'
;MSGNAAVWGRVRSRLRAFPERLSACGAEVRSTGRGSACEAAAYGRCVQASTAPGGRLRKDLCAQEFEALRSCFLAAAKKTQKGGH
;
A
#
# COMPACT_ATOMS: atom_id res chain seq x y z
N MET A 1 17.41 -18.51 -21.81
CA MET A 1 16.24 -18.14 -20.98
C MET A 1 15.97 -16.65 -21.19
N SER A 2 14.76 -16.26 -21.59
CA SER A 2 14.44 -14.87 -21.94
C SER A 2 14.51 -13.97 -20.70
N GLY A 3 15.32 -12.91 -20.73
CA GLY A 3 15.42 -11.94 -19.62
C GLY A 3 14.07 -11.32 -19.24
N ASN A 4 13.14 -11.22 -20.20
CA ASN A 4 11.77 -10.78 -19.95
C ASN A 4 11.04 -11.70 -18.96
N ALA A 5 11.21 -13.02 -19.06
CA ALA A 5 10.59 -13.96 -18.13
C ALA A 5 11.09 -13.77 -16.69
N ALA A 6 12.37 -13.42 -16.51
CA ALA A 6 12.94 -13.13 -15.19
C ALA A 6 12.42 -11.80 -14.60
N VAL A 7 12.26 -10.76 -15.44
CA VAL A 7 11.66 -9.47 -15.05
C VAL A 7 10.20 -9.66 -14.63
N TRP A 8 9.40 -10.33 -15.46
CA TRP A 8 8.00 -10.63 -15.15
C TRP A 8 7.85 -11.53 -13.93
N GLY A 9 8.78 -12.47 -13.72
CA GLY A 9 8.85 -13.28 -12.50
C GLY A 9 9.03 -12.44 -11.25
N ARG A 10 9.98 -11.49 -11.25
CA ARG A 10 10.24 -10.58 -10.12
C ARG A 10 9.05 -9.67 -9.83
N VAL A 11 8.41 -9.12 -10.87
CA VAL A 11 7.21 -8.28 -10.73
C VAL A 11 6.08 -9.10 -10.10
N ARG A 12 5.82 -10.32 -10.59
CA ARG A 12 4.76 -11.19 -10.07
C ARG A 12 5.00 -11.59 -8.61
N SER A 13 6.25 -11.87 -8.22
CA SER A 13 6.60 -12.14 -6.82
C SER A 13 6.33 -10.93 -5.92
N ARG A 14 6.64 -9.70 -6.38
CA ARG A 14 6.32 -8.47 -5.64
C ARG A 14 4.81 -8.26 -5.49
N LEU A 15 4.04 -8.52 -6.55
CA LEU A 15 2.58 -8.44 -6.51
C LEU A 15 1.97 -9.46 -5.54
N ARG A 16 2.52 -10.68 -5.47
CA ARG A 16 2.07 -11.71 -4.52
C ARG A 16 2.33 -11.34 -3.06
N ALA A 17 3.44 -10.65 -2.78
CA ALA A 17 3.78 -10.18 -1.43
C ALA A 17 3.08 -8.86 -1.05
N PHE A 18 2.35 -8.23 -1.98
CA PHE A 18 1.73 -6.93 -1.76
C PHE A 18 0.63 -6.95 -0.68
N PRO A 19 -0.30 -7.92 -0.63
CA PRO A 19 -1.36 -7.95 0.38
C PRO A 19 -0.81 -8.07 1.81
N GLU A 20 0.24 -8.87 2.00
CA GLU A 20 0.91 -9.03 3.29
C GLU A 20 1.53 -7.71 3.77
N ARG A 21 2.26 -7.02 2.87
CA ARG A 21 2.83 -5.69 3.16
C ARG A 21 1.77 -4.63 3.42
N LEU A 22 0.65 -4.70 2.71
CA LEU A 22 -0.51 -3.83 2.91
C LEU A 22 -1.14 -4.07 4.30
N SER A 23 -1.17 -5.32 4.76
CA SER A 23 -1.72 -5.69 6.08
C SER A 23 -0.83 -5.24 7.25
N ALA A 24 0.49 -5.27 7.07
CA ALA A 24 1.45 -4.79 8.08
C ALA A 24 1.21 -3.31 8.43
N CYS A 25 0.91 -2.52 7.39
CA CYS A 25 0.56 -1.11 7.52
C CYS A 25 -0.65 -0.85 8.43
N GLY A 26 -1.66 -1.74 8.40
CA GLY A 26 -2.84 -1.64 9.27
C GLY A 26 -2.64 -2.16 10.69
N ALA A 27 -1.57 -2.92 10.97
CA ALA A 27 -1.36 -3.57 12.27
C ALA A 27 -0.49 -2.74 13.24
N GLU A 28 0.36 -1.85 12.73
CA GLU A 28 1.44 -1.20 13.49
C GLU A 28 1.04 0.01 14.35
N VAL A 29 -0.21 0.49 14.25
CA VAL A 29 -0.71 1.63 15.06
C VAL A 29 -1.45 1.19 16.33
N ARG A 30 -1.56 -0.12 16.60
CA ARG A 30 -2.16 -0.61 17.85
C ARG A 30 -1.37 -0.29 19.13
N SER A 31 -0.11 0.15 19.04
CA SER A 31 0.67 0.52 20.25
C SER A 31 0.54 1.99 20.67
N THR A 32 -0.12 2.86 19.88
CA THR A 32 -0.16 4.31 20.19
C THR A 32 -1.53 4.86 20.60
N GLY A 33 -2.51 3.99 20.90
CA GLY A 33 -3.74 4.40 21.60
C GLY A 33 -4.66 5.37 20.85
N ARG A 34 -4.50 5.52 19.53
CA ARG A 34 -5.47 6.21 18.65
C ARG A 34 -5.96 5.20 17.63
N GLY A 35 -7.28 5.03 17.52
CA GLY A 35 -7.91 4.09 16.59
C GLY A 35 -7.32 4.24 15.19
N SER A 36 -6.57 3.21 14.77
CA SER A 36 -5.85 3.16 13.50
C SER A 36 -6.83 3.11 12.34
N ALA A 37 -7.10 4.25 11.71
CA ALA A 37 -7.64 4.21 10.35
C ALA A 37 -6.56 3.65 9.43
N CYS A 38 -6.68 2.37 9.05
CA CYS A 38 -5.80 1.73 8.09
C CYS A 38 -5.67 2.62 6.84
N GLU A 39 -4.46 3.08 6.53
CA GLU A 39 -4.16 4.03 5.45
C GLU A 39 -4.61 3.45 4.10
N ALA A 40 -4.51 2.13 3.95
CA ALA A 40 -5.02 1.41 2.79
C ALA A 40 -6.54 1.51 2.66
N ALA A 41 -7.26 1.43 3.79
CA ALA A 41 -8.70 1.60 3.82
C ALA A 41 -9.11 3.05 3.56
N ALA A 42 -8.33 4.04 4.02
CA ALA A 42 -8.57 5.45 3.71
C ALA A 42 -8.44 5.73 2.20
N TYR A 43 -7.34 5.27 1.58
CA TYR A 43 -7.13 5.40 0.14
C TYR A 43 -8.22 4.67 -0.66
N GLY A 44 -8.56 3.44 -0.28
CA GLY A 44 -9.61 2.66 -0.92
C GLY A 44 -10.98 3.34 -0.88
N ARG A 45 -11.35 3.94 0.27
CA ARG A 45 -12.60 4.71 0.41
C ARG A 45 -12.62 5.95 -0.47
N CYS A 46 -11.52 6.70 -0.54
CA CYS A 46 -11.43 7.87 -1.41
C CYS A 46 -11.60 7.48 -2.89
N VAL A 47 -10.92 6.42 -3.34
CA VAL A 47 -11.04 5.92 -4.72
C VAL A 47 -12.46 5.46 -5.00
N GLN A 48 -13.04 4.65 -4.11
CA GLN A 48 -14.40 4.13 -4.27
C GLN A 48 -15.43 5.27 -4.38
N ALA A 49 -15.35 6.26 -3.50
CA ALA A 49 -16.22 7.45 -3.55
C ALA A 49 -16.04 8.24 -4.84
N SER A 50 -14.81 8.35 -5.34
CA SER A 50 -14.47 9.04 -6.59
C SER A 50 -14.93 8.31 -7.84
N THR A 51 -15.14 6.99 -7.74
CA THR A 51 -15.67 6.13 -8.82
C THR A 51 -17.17 5.84 -8.69
N ALA A 52 -17.87 6.49 -7.76
CA ALA A 52 -19.33 6.41 -7.67
C ALA A 52 -20.00 6.86 -8.99
N PRO A 53 -21.25 6.46 -9.29
CA PRO A 53 -21.93 6.86 -10.52
C PRO A 53 -21.89 8.38 -10.74
N GLY A 54 -21.40 8.80 -11.91
CA GLY A 54 -21.18 10.23 -12.25
C GLY A 54 -19.86 10.82 -11.72
N GLY A 55 -19.12 10.07 -10.90
CA GLY A 55 -17.79 10.41 -10.42
C GLY A 55 -16.70 10.23 -11.48
N ARG A 56 -15.60 10.96 -11.29
CA ARG A 56 -14.41 10.85 -12.13
C ARG A 56 -13.17 10.83 -11.24
N LEU A 57 -12.52 9.67 -11.16
CA LEU A 57 -11.22 9.56 -10.53
C LEU A 57 -10.20 10.38 -11.32
N ARG A 58 -9.54 11.33 -10.65
CA ARG A 58 -8.39 12.08 -11.17
C ARG A 58 -7.16 11.70 -10.35
N LYS A 59 -5.99 11.77 -10.98
CA LYS A 59 -4.71 11.34 -10.40
C LYS A 59 -4.48 11.89 -8.98
N ASP A 60 -4.77 13.18 -8.78
CA ASP A 60 -4.42 13.87 -7.54
C ASP A 60 -5.59 13.96 -6.55
N LEU A 61 -6.75 13.37 -6.87
CA LEU A 61 -7.96 13.47 -6.06
C LEU A 61 -7.82 12.76 -4.70
N CYS A 62 -7.09 11.65 -4.65
CA CYS A 62 -6.79 10.88 -3.44
C CYS A 62 -5.30 10.94 -3.08
N ALA A 63 -4.62 12.05 -3.43
CA ALA A 63 -3.17 12.17 -3.28
C ALA A 63 -2.74 12.12 -1.81
N GLN A 64 -3.52 12.71 -0.90
CA GLN A 64 -3.20 12.73 0.51
C GLN A 64 -3.23 11.32 1.12
N GLU A 65 -4.27 10.54 0.82
CA GLU A 65 -4.42 9.17 1.27
C GLU A 65 -3.37 8.26 0.64
N PHE A 66 -3.03 8.52 -0.64
CA PHE A 66 -1.97 7.80 -1.33
C PHE A 66 -0.60 8.05 -0.69
N GLU A 67 -0.26 9.29 -0.36
CA GLU A 67 1.03 9.62 0.28
C GLU A 67 1.13 9.06 1.71
N ALA A 68 0.02 9.03 2.45
CA ALA A 68 -0.04 8.34 3.75
C ALA A 68 0.23 6.83 3.59
N LEU A 69 -0.45 6.19 2.64
CA LEU A 69 -0.25 4.77 2.31
C LEU A 69 1.20 4.49 1.86
N ARG A 70 1.74 5.33 0.98
CA ARG A 70 3.12 5.23 0.49
C ARG A 70 4.13 5.34 1.62
N SER A 71 3.95 6.31 2.52
CA SER A 71 4.84 6.51 3.68
C SER A 71 4.88 5.26 4.57
N CYS A 72 3.72 4.63 4.76
CA CYS A 72 3.60 3.39 5.50
C CYS A 72 4.36 2.22 4.82
N PHE A 73 4.21 2.05 3.50
CA PHE A 73 5.00 1.06 2.75
C PHE A 73 6.51 1.30 2.84
N LEU A 74 6.95 2.56 2.80
CA LEU A 74 8.37 2.92 2.97
C LEU A 74 8.86 2.60 4.39
N ALA A 75 8.04 2.83 5.41
CA ALA A 75 8.36 2.48 6.79
C ALA A 75 8.45 0.95 6.97
N ALA A 76 7.47 0.19 6.46
CA ALA A 76 7.46 -1.26 6.49
C ALA A 76 8.68 -1.85 5.75
N ALA A 77 9.02 -1.32 4.57
CA ALA A 77 10.19 -1.77 3.80
C ALA A 77 11.52 -1.52 4.54
N LYS A 78 11.65 -0.39 5.26
CA LYS A 78 12.82 -0.11 6.11
C LYS A 78 12.92 -1.10 7.28
N LYS A 79 11.80 -1.51 7.86
CA LYS A 79 11.76 -2.52 8.93
C LYS A 79 12.21 -3.90 8.44
N THR A 80 11.79 -4.31 7.23
CA THR A 80 12.23 -5.58 6.64
C THR A 80 13.75 -5.64 6.41
N GLN A 81 14.42 -4.50 6.18
CA GLN A 81 15.88 -4.47 6.04
C GLN A 81 16.64 -4.58 7.38
N LYS A 82 16.02 -4.22 8.51
CA LYS A 82 16.64 -4.31 9.85
C LYS A 82 16.44 -5.66 10.55
N GLY A 83 15.55 -6.51 10.05
CA GLY A 83 15.24 -7.84 10.61
C GLY A 83 15.95 -9.01 9.91
N GLY A 84 16.92 -8.74 9.04
CA GLY A 84 17.76 -9.77 8.42
C GLY A 84 19.04 -9.97 9.22
N HIS A 85 18.95 -10.62 10.38
CA HIS A 85 20.05 -11.34 11.01
C HIS A 85 19.55 -12.67 11.57
#